data_AF-A0A7S2LPS2-F1
#
_entry.id   AF-A0A7S2LPS2-F1
#
_cell.length_a   1.000
_cell.length_b   1.000
_cell.length_c   1.000
_cell.angle_alpha   90.00
_cell.angle_beta   90.00
_cell.angle_gamma   90.00
#
_symmetry.space_group_name_H-M   'P 1'
#
loop_
_entity.id
_entity.type
_entity.pdbx_description
1 polymer ?
#
loop_
_entity_poly.entity_id
_entity_poly.type
_entity_poly.pdbx_seq_one_letter_code
_entity_poly.pdbx_strand_id
1 'polypeptide(L)'
;MLYMHRHALMHCDIKEPNLMLKQDDLRRPEVVFVDFGLAQEFVHAQVVLCGTPGYIPPETWRRHRWFPKGDAFSLGVCMLQLLSGSAGAFSEGARPPPHAFEDVERFTC
;
A
#
# COMPACT_ATOMS: atom_id res chain seq x y z
N MET A 1 6.32 -8.02 -3.16
CA MET A 1 6.93 -7.15 -2.14
C MET A 1 8.35 -7.56 -1.77
N LEU A 2 8.60 -8.73 -1.14
CA LEU A 2 9.96 -9.15 -0.72
C LEU A 2 11.01 -9.06 -1.85
N TYR A 3 10.65 -9.49 -3.06
CA TYR A 3 11.53 -9.37 -4.23
C TYR A 3 11.96 -7.92 -4.49
N MET A 4 11.01 -6.97 -4.56
CA MET A 4 11.28 -5.54 -4.74
C MET A 4 12.16 -4.97 -3.62
N HIS A 5 11.78 -5.24 -2.36
CA HIS A 5 12.48 -4.71 -1.20
C HIS A 5 13.93 -5.21 -1.12
N ARG A 6 14.20 -6.45 -1.56
CA ARG A 6 15.58 -6.98 -1.68
C ARG A 6 16.41 -6.26 -2.75
N HIS A 7 15.76 -5.62 -3.73
CA HIS A 7 16.39 -4.77 -4.73
C HIS A 7 16.32 -3.28 -4.35
N ALA A 8 16.11 -2.97 -3.07
CA ALA A 8 16.03 -1.61 -2.54
C ALA A 8 14.98 -0.72 -3.21
N LEU A 9 13.88 -1.33 -3.69
CA LEU A 9 12.77 -0.66 -4.37
C LEU A 9 11.50 -0.74 -3.52
N MET A 10 10.84 0.39 -3.32
CA MET A 10 9.50 0.52 -2.73
C MET A 10 8.49 0.85 -3.84
N HIS A 11 7.26 0.37 -3.71
CA HIS A 11 6.22 0.65 -4.70
C HIS A 11 5.55 2.01 -4.47
N CYS A 12 5.32 2.39 -3.20
CA CYS A 12 4.76 3.69 -2.79
C CYS A 12 3.31 3.98 -3.25
N ASP A 13 2.65 3.06 -3.95
CA ASP A 13 1.25 3.19 -4.38
C ASP A 13 0.54 1.83 -4.46
N ILE A 14 0.69 1.02 -3.43
CA ILE A 14 -0.05 -0.26 -3.31
C ILE A 14 -1.50 0.05 -2.96
N LYS A 15 -2.40 -0.35 -3.86
CA LYS A 15 -3.87 -0.25 -3.76
C LYS A 15 -4.50 -1.33 -4.63
N GLU A 16 -5.78 -1.64 -4.42
CA GLU A 16 -6.48 -2.70 -5.17
C GLU A 16 -6.40 -2.52 -6.69
N PRO A 17 -6.54 -1.29 -7.26
CA PRO A 17 -6.33 -1.09 -8.70
C PRO A 17 -4.96 -1.52 -9.22
N ASN A 18 -3.94 -1.55 -8.35
CA ASN A 18 -2.56 -1.92 -8.67
C ASN A 18 -2.25 -3.38 -8.28
N LEU A 19 -3.27 -4.17 -7.92
CA LEU A 19 -3.19 -5.61 -7.72
C LEU A 19 -3.94 -6.31 -8.87
N MET A 20 -3.21 -7.06 -9.69
CA MET A 20 -3.81 -7.78 -10.81
C MET A 20 -3.69 -9.29 -10.63
N LEU A 21 -4.69 -10.02 -11.12
CA LEU A 21 -4.56 -11.44 -11.35
C LEU A 21 -3.72 -11.66 -12.60
N LYS A 22 -2.64 -12.42 -12.46
CA LYS A 22 -1.77 -12.79 -13.58
C LYS A 22 -2.50 -13.64 -14.62
N GLN A 23 -3.51 -14.39 -14.18
CA GLN A 23 -4.30 -15.32 -14.98
C GLN A 23 -5.73 -15.39 -14.44
N ASP A 24 -6.67 -15.83 -15.28
CA ASP A 24 -8.08 -15.98 -14.91
C ASP A 24 -8.37 -17.24 -14.06
N ASP A 25 -7.34 -18.02 -13.67
CA ASP A 25 -7.52 -19.18 -12.81
C ASP A 25 -7.75 -18.78 -11.34
N LEU A 26 -9.03 -18.64 -10.99
CA LEU A 26 -9.47 -18.32 -9.63
C LEU A 26 -9.28 -19.48 -8.62
N ARG A 27 -8.96 -20.70 -9.06
CA ARG A 27 -8.66 -21.81 -8.14
C ARG A 27 -7.26 -21.71 -7.56
N ARG A 28 -6.35 -21.08 -8.30
CA ARG A 28 -4.95 -20.85 -7.91
C ARG A 28 -4.54 -19.43 -8.29
N PRO A 29 -5.16 -18.41 -7.68
CA PRO A 29 -4.93 -17.02 -8.08
C PRO A 29 -3.48 -16.63 -7.81
N GLU A 30 -2.81 -16.16 -8.86
CA GLU A 30 -1.50 -15.50 -8.77
C GLU A 30 -1.71 -13.99 -8.84
N VAL A 31 -1.46 -13.28 -7.74
CA VAL A 31 -1.56 -11.82 -7.67
C VAL A 31 -0.20 -11.19 -7.95
N VAL A 32 -0.19 -10.18 -8.81
CA VAL A 32 0.99 -9.38 -9.16
C VAL A 32 0.75 -7.90 -8.85
N PHE A 33 1.80 -7.22 -8.42
CA PHE A 33 1.81 -5.75 -8.31
C PHE A 33 2.07 -5.15 -9.70
N VAL A 34 1.31 -4.13 -10.06
CA VAL A 34 1.46 -3.37 -11.31
C VAL A 34 1.55 -1.87 -11.02
N ASP A 35 1.90 -1.10 -12.04
CA ASP A 35 2.06 0.36 -11.97
C ASP A 35 3.14 0.83 -10.98
N PHE A 36 4.39 0.81 -11.46
CA PHE A 36 5.57 1.26 -10.72
C PHE A 36 5.88 2.75 -10.97
N GLY A 37 4.91 3.53 -11.48
CA GLY A 37 5.13 4.94 -11.84
C GLY A 37 5.54 5.84 -10.67
N LEU A 38 5.23 5.43 -9.44
CA LEU A 38 5.58 6.12 -8.20
C LEU A 38 6.65 5.39 -7.36
N ALA A 39 7.23 4.31 -7.90
CA ALA A 39 8.20 3.50 -7.17
C ALA A 39 9.47 4.29 -6.85
N GLN A 40 10.02 4.08 -5.66
CA GLN A 40 11.20 4.80 -5.17
C GLN A 40 12.27 3.86 -4.63
N GLU A 41 13.54 4.23 -4.82
CA GLU A 41 14.66 3.53 -4.18
C GLU A 41 14.80 3.92 -2.71
N PHE A 42 15.33 3.00 -1.88
CA PHE A 42 15.48 3.23 -0.43
C PHE A 42 16.39 4.42 -0.08
N VAL A 43 17.30 4.79 -0.99
CA VAL A 43 18.43 5.70 -0.74
C VAL A 43 18.21 7.10 -1.34
N HIS A 44 17.09 7.35 -2.02
CA HIS A 44 16.82 8.66 -2.59
C HIS A 44 16.62 9.70 -1.47
N ALA A 45 17.49 10.71 -1.43
CA ALA A 45 17.49 11.77 -0.42
C ALA A 45 16.32 12.76 -0.58
N GLN A 46 15.75 12.86 -1.79
CA GLN A 46 14.56 13.64 -2.08
C GLN A 46 13.36 12.70 -2.18
N VAL A 47 12.79 12.36 -1.03
CA VAL A 47 11.56 11.59 -1.00
C VAL A 47 10.40 12.55 -1.21
N VAL A 48 9.79 12.46 -2.39
CA VAL A 48 8.55 13.18 -2.68
C VAL A 48 7.43 12.41 -2.00
N LEU A 49 6.61 13.12 -1.21
CA LEU A 49 5.35 12.58 -0.74
C LEU A 49 4.50 12.22 -1.98
N CYS A 50 4.30 10.93 -2.20
CA CYS A 50 3.50 10.38 -3.29
C CYS A 50 2.65 9.22 -2.79
N GLY A 51 1.78 8.71 -3.66
CA GLY A 51 0.85 7.63 -3.38
C GLY A 51 -0.58 8.13 -3.28
N THR A 52 -1.50 7.19 -3.10
CA THR A 52 -2.95 7.48 -3.03
C THR A 52 -3.38 7.77 -1.59
N PRO A 53 -4.05 8.91 -1.32
CA PRO A 53 -4.56 9.22 0.02
C PRO A 53 -5.37 8.06 0.63
N GLY A 54 -5.12 7.80 1.91
CA GLY A 54 -5.68 6.70 2.68
C GLY A 54 -4.98 5.34 2.55
N TYR A 55 -4.05 5.20 1.58
CA TYR A 55 -3.07 4.10 1.55
C TYR A 55 -1.68 4.56 2.02
N ILE A 56 -1.46 5.89 2.09
CA ILE A 56 -0.21 6.48 2.56
C ILE A 56 -0.08 6.27 4.08
N PRO A 57 1.03 5.68 4.55
CA PRO A 57 1.28 5.49 5.98
C PRO A 57 1.35 6.82 6.74
N PRO A 58 0.86 6.88 8.00
CA PRO A 58 0.88 8.10 8.80
C PRO A 58 2.30 8.59 9.09
N GLU A 59 3.29 7.71 9.25
CA GLU A 59 4.70 8.11 9.38
C GLU A 59 5.24 8.76 8.11
N THR A 60 4.77 8.35 6.92
CA THR A 60 5.12 8.98 5.65
C THR A 60 4.57 10.39 5.57
N TRP A 61 3.33 10.61 6.01
CA TRP A 61 2.74 11.96 6.15
C TRP A 61 3.53 12.85 7.09
N ARG A 62 3.90 12.32 8.27
CA ARG A 62 4.60 13.10 9.31
C ARG A 62 6.05 13.43 8.93
N ARG A 63 6.73 12.51 8.24
CA ARG A 63 8.17 12.61 7.96
C ARG A 63 8.48 13.06 6.54
N HIS A 64 7.45 13.23 5.70
CA HIS A 64 7.60 13.44 4.25
C HIS A 64 8.57 12.44 3.63
N ARG A 65 8.48 11.17 4.08
CA ARG A 65 9.42 10.12 3.73
C ARG A 65 8.77 8.75 3.75
N TRP A 66 8.85 8.05 2.62
CA TRP A 66 8.55 6.63 2.49
C TRP A 66 9.61 5.75 3.15
N PHE A 67 9.13 4.64 3.72
CA PHE A 67 9.94 3.56 4.27
C PHE A 67 9.45 2.22 3.70
N PRO A 68 10.28 1.17 3.65
CA PRO A 68 9.86 -0.12 3.11
C PRO A 68 8.64 -0.72 3.81
N LYS A 69 8.48 -0.45 5.12
CA LYS A 69 7.27 -0.85 5.88
C LYS A 69 5.99 -0.16 5.38
N GLY A 70 6.11 0.97 4.71
CA GLY A 70 4.96 1.67 4.15
C GLY A 70 4.21 0.87 3.10
N ASP A 71 4.92 0.11 2.25
CA ASP A 71 4.27 -0.82 1.31
C ASP A 71 3.45 -1.90 2.03
N ALA A 72 3.91 -2.34 3.21
CA ALA A 72 3.19 -3.32 4.02
C ALA A 72 1.93 -2.72 4.66
N PHE A 73 2.00 -1.48 5.13
CA PHE A 73 0.84 -0.72 5.60
C PHE A 73 -0.22 -0.58 4.50
N SER A 74 0.17 -0.13 3.30
CA SER A 74 -0.74 0.02 2.17
C SER A 74 -1.40 -1.31 1.77
N LEU A 75 -0.65 -2.42 1.82
CA LEU A 75 -1.21 -3.76 1.62
C LEU A 75 -2.21 -4.14 2.73
N GLY A 76 -1.96 -3.77 3.98
CA GLY A 76 -2.88 -3.96 5.09
C GLY A 76 -4.23 -3.24 4.87
N VAL A 77 -4.19 -2.00 4.37
CA VAL A 77 -5.39 -1.26 3.96
C VAL A 77 -6.15 -2.01 2.86
N CYS A 78 -5.45 -2.50 1.82
CA CYS A 78 -6.08 -3.30 0.75
C CYS A 78 -6.81 -4.53 1.32
N MET A 79 -6.14 -5.27 2.19
CA MET A 79 -6.71 -6.49 2.78
C MET A 79 -7.95 -6.16 3.61
N LEU A 80 -7.92 -5.08 4.39
CA LEU A 80 -9.06 -4.66 5.20
C LEU A 80 -10.27 -4.26 4.32
N GLN A 81 -10.05 -3.54 3.22
CA GLN A 81 -11.11 -3.19 2.27
C GLN A 81 -11.69 -4.41 1.56
N LEU A 82 -10.83 -5.32 1.09
CA LEU A 82 -11.26 -6.53 0.41
C LEU A 82 -12.05 -7.46 1.34
N LEU A 83 -11.60 -7.63 2.58
CA LEU A 83 -12.27 -8.49 3.56
C LEU A 83 -13.58 -7.88 4.09
N SER A 84 -13.67 -6.55 4.18
CA SER A 84 -14.90 -5.85 4.60
C SER A 84 -15.91 -5.66 3.47
N GLY A 85 -15.55 -5.96 2.22
CA GLY A 85 -16.36 -5.66 1.04
C GLY A 85 -16.62 -4.17 0.82
N SER A 86 -15.89 -3.30 1.53
CA SER A 86 -16.13 -1.86 1.59
C SER A 86 -15.14 -1.12 0.70
N ALA A 87 -15.31 -1.27 -0.62
CA ALA A 87 -14.50 -0.58 -1.60
C ALA A 87 -14.58 0.94 -1.40
N GLY A 88 -13.44 1.58 -1.15
CA GLY A 88 -13.37 3.04 -0.95
C GLY A 88 -13.57 3.50 0.49
N ALA A 89 -13.60 2.61 1.49
CA ALA A 89 -13.62 3.04 2.89
C ALA A 89 -12.38 3.87 3.28
N PHE A 90 -11.28 3.73 2.52
CA PHE A 90 -10.03 4.46 2.72
C PHE A 90 -9.69 5.36 1.54
N SER A 91 -10.61 5.63 0.61
CA SER A 91 -10.32 6.60 -0.46
C SER A 91 -10.28 8.03 0.07
N GLU A 92 -9.70 8.94 -0.71
CA GLU A 92 -9.68 10.37 -0.37
C GLU A 92 -11.09 10.90 -0.07
N GLY A 93 -11.25 11.56 1.09
CA GLY A 93 -12.55 12.06 1.56
C GLY A 93 -13.46 11.01 2.21
N ALA A 94 -13.09 9.74 2.23
CA ALA A 94 -13.82 8.71 2.95
C ALA A 94 -13.65 8.85 4.47
N ARG A 95 -14.64 8.37 5.23
CA ARG A 95 -14.52 8.15 6.68
C ARG A 95 -14.25 6.68 6.91
N PRO A 96 -12.98 6.27 7.12
CA PRO A 96 -12.68 4.91 7.49
C PRO A 96 -13.31 4.57 8.85
N PRO A 97 -13.50 3.28 9.15
CA PRO A 97 -13.97 2.85 10.46
C PRO A 97 -13.09 3.42 11.58
N PRO A 98 -13.65 3.72 12.77
CA PRO A 98 -12.87 4.15 13.92
C PRO A 98 -11.74 3.15 14.19
N HIS A 99 -10.54 3.65 14.50
CA HIS A 99 -9.33 2.85 14.78
C HIS A 99 -8.76 2.04 13.60
N ALA A 100 -9.35 2.10 12.40
CA ALA A 100 -8.90 1.27 11.30
C ALA A 100 -7.42 1.48 10.92
N PHE A 101 -6.92 2.72 10.99
CA PHE A 101 -5.49 2.98 10.75
C PHE A 101 -4.59 2.48 11.90
N GLU A 102 -5.06 2.54 13.14
CA GLU A 102 -4.34 2.01 14.31
C GLU A 102 -4.28 0.47 14.25
N ASP A 103 -5.36 -0.16 13.79
CA ASP A 103 -5.40 -1.59 13.53
C ASP A 103 -4.39 -1.98 12.45
N VAL A 104 -4.36 -1.27 11.32
CA VAL A 104 -3.39 -1.52 10.26
C VAL A 104 -1.95 -1.30 10.76
N GLU A 105 -1.68 -0.21 11.49
CA GLU A 105 -0.37 0.03 12.11
C GLU A 105 0.03 -1.12 13.04
N ARG A 106 -0.88 -1.59 13.90
CA ARG A 106 -0.59 -2.69 14.85
C ARG A 106 -0.16 -3.98 14.17
N PHE A 107 -0.66 -4.26 12.96
CA PHE A 107 -0.33 -5.47 12.22
C PHE A 107 0.86 -5.31 11.26
N THR A 108 1.29 -4.07 10.97
CA THR A 108 2.29 -3.79 9.91
C THR A 108 3.54 -3.04 10.39
N CYS A 109 3.53 -2.42 11.56
CA CYS A 109 4.62 -1.61 12.11
C CYS A 109 5.37 -2.25 13.29
#